data_AF-A0A8J4XWB4-F1
#
_entry.id   AF-A0A8J4XWB4-F1
#
_cell.length_a   1.000
_cell.length_b   1.000
_cell.length_c   1.000
_cell.angle_alpha   90.00
_cell.angle_beta   90.00
_cell.angle_gamma   90.00
#
_symmetry.space_group_name_H-M   'P 1'
#
loop_
_entity.id
_entity.type
_entity.pdbx_description
1 polymer ?
#
loop_
_entity_poly.entity_id
_entity_poly.type
_entity_poly.pdbx_seq_one_letter_code
_entity_poly.pdbx_strand_id
1 'polypeptide(L)'
;MSKMPSLPEAVDLKYGDECPDAQVTEVACVALTLKRTGRQRLPSVLILSECEIENAGDEEEVERKCEGVRELDLSRNKLKEWKEVFKILRHLPSLGFLNLSYNCFESPISDPSDVVSLTHLTRLVLNGTQLPWKDIHILLENAPRVEELHLCKNEYSKVERPKAKRYISVSRIHFNNNPSSDWTEIETLGQMFPYLEVLILAECPLSQLKEGGRYHEFFPNLKYLSLNSTKICSWESVDLINHFPKLSELRLQQCPLYEDYKDEERRQLTIARLWRIQRLNGGAMIEPEERENAERAFIPPLHEERRAAQEVGLPANKMRIFYLDKGGETCVAYAPEELKINTKQLYTINVHSGDEFIVEPKAKL
;
A
#
# COMPACT_ATOMS: atom_id res chain seq x y z
N MET A 1 28.78 -14.22 -30.46
CA MET A 1 27.89 -13.29 -29.74
C MET A 1 26.68 -13.09 -30.64
N SER A 2 25.49 -13.48 -30.20
CA SER A 2 24.24 -13.16 -30.92
C SER A 2 24.07 -11.65 -30.94
N LYS A 3 23.66 -11.09 -32.08
CA LYS A 3 23.30 -9.67 -32.18
C LYS A 3 22.02 -9.46 -31.38
N MET A 4 22.04 -8.58 -30.40
CA MET A 4 20.85 -8.25 -29.62
C MET A 4 19.90 -7.37 -30.46
N PRO A 5 18.57 -7.60 -30.38
CA PRO A 5 17.62 -6.92 -31.23
C PRO A 5 17.40 -5.47 -30.80
N SER A 6 17.14 -4.61 -31.78
CA SER A 6 16.50 -3.31 -31.62
C SER A 6 14.99 -3.48 -31.39
N LEU A 7 14.31 -2.40 -30.98
CA LEU A 7 12.86 -2.43 -30.77
C LEU A 7 12.08 -2.85 -32.04
N PRO A 8 12.33 -2.32 -33.25
CA PRO A 8 11.68 -2.78 -34.48
C PRO A 8 11.93 -4.26 -34.79
N GLU A 9 13.15 -4.76 -34.58
CA GLU A 9 13.48 -6.17 -34.79
C GLU A 9 12.71 -7.06 -33.79
N ALA A 10 12.64 -6.67 -32.51
CA ALA A 10 11.88 -7.40 -31.50
C ALA A 10 10.36 -7.40 -31.78
N VAL A 11 9.84 -6.29 -32.31
CA VAL A 11 8.45 -6.21 -32.77
C VAL A 11 8.19 -7.20 -33.90
N ASP A 12 9.06 -7.29 -34.91
CA ASP A 12 8.89 -8.24 -36.01
C ASP A 12 8.99 -9.69 -35.54
N LEU A 13 9.93 -9.98 -34.64
CA LEU A 13 10.10 -11.33 -34.09
C LEU A 13 8.85 -11.78 -33.30
N LYS A 14 8.19 -10.87 -32.59
CA LYS A 14 7.05 -11.20 -31.72
C LYS A 14 5.69 -11.07 -32.39
N TYR A 15 5.53 -10.11 -33.29
CA TYR A 15 4.25 -9.74 -33.90
C TYR A 15 4.24 -9.87 -35.42
N GLY A 16 5.38 -10.11 -36.06
CA GLY A 16 5.49 -10.33 -37.50
C GLY A 16 4.91 -11.68 -37.95
N ASP A 17 4.74 -11.82 -39.27
CA ASP A 17 4.10 -12.99 -39.90
C ASP A 17 4.94 -14.29 -39.82
N GLU A 18 6.25 -14.21 -39.50
CA GLU A 18 7.17 -15.36 -39.46
C GLU A 18 7.35 -15.97 -38.06
N CYS A 19 6.35 -15.92 -37.17
CA CYS A 19 6.44 -16.58 -35.86
C CYS A 19 6.02 -18.07 -35.98
N PRO A 20 6.94 -19.06 -35.93
CA PRO A 20 6.59 -20.47 -36.13
C PRO A 20 5.99 -21.14 -34.89
N ASP A 21 6.06 -20.50 -33.72
CA ASP A 21 5.68 -21.08 -32.43
C ASP A 21 5.07 -20.01 -31.50
N ALA A 22 3.91 -19.47 -31.89
CA ALA A 22 3.05 -18.78 -30.94
C ALA A 22 2.43 -19.82 -29.97
N GLN A 23 3.24 -20.37 -29.07
CA GLN A 23 2.73 -21.01 -27.87
C GLN A 23 2.12 -19.90 -27.01
N VAL A 24 0.80 -19.89 -27.01
CA VAL A 24 -0.06 -19.02 -26.22
C VAL A 24 0.30 -19.19 -24.75
N THR A 25 1.10 -18.27 -24.20
CA THR A 25 1.22 -18.13 -22.75
C THR A 25 -0.06 -17.49 -22.23
N GLU A 26 -0.96 -18.35 -21.75
CA GLU A 26 -2.15 -17.97 -21.00
C GLU A 26 -1.75 -17.29 -19.69
N VAL A 27 -1.60 -15.96 -19.70
CA VAL A 27 -2.21 -15.09 -18.69
C VAL A 27 -2.44 -13.71 -19.36
N ALA A 28 -3.71 -13.33 -19.50
CA ALA A 28 -4.19 -12.04 -20.00
C ALA A 28 -4.11 -11.78 -21.53
N CYS A 29 -4.67 -12.67 -22.33
CA CYS A 29 -5.09 -12.34 -23.70
C CYS A 29 -6.59 -12.60 -23.84
N VAL A 30 -7.39 -11.54 -23.97
CA VAL A 30 -8.63 -11.63 -24.74
C VAL A 30 -8.19 -12.02 -26.14
N ALA A 31 -8.35 -13.30 -26.48
CA ALA A 31 -7.94 -13.89 -27.73
C ALA A 31 -8.68 -13.22 -28.89
N LEU A 32 -8.02 -12.26 -29.55
CA LEU A 32 -8.34 -11.89 -30.93
C LEU A 32 -7.42 -12.71 -31.84
N THR A 33 -7.82 -13.95 -32.11
CA THR A 33 -7.23 -14.76 -33.17
C THR A 33 -7.67 -14.19 -34.52
N LEU A 34 -7.05 -13.08 -34.95
CA LEU A 34 -7.23 -12.57 -36.30
C LEU A 34 -6.20 -13.24 -37.20
N LYS A 35 -6.65 -14.21 -38.01
CA LYS A 35 -5.98 -14.56 -39.27
C LYS A 35 -5.87 -13.27 -40.09
N ARG A 36 -4.67 -12.72 -40.30
CA ARG A 36 -4.49 -11.44 -41.00
C ARG A 36 -3.71 -11.61 -42.30
N THR A 37 -4.43 -11.62 -43.40
CA THR A 37 -3.91 -11.27 -44.72
C THR A 37 -4.13 -9.76 -44.93
N GLY A 38 -3.05 -8.98 -45.08
CA GLY A 38 -3.07 -7.57 -45.51
C GLY A 38 -2.72 -6.56 -44.41
N ARG A 39 -1.71 -5.72 -44.69
CA ARG A 39 -1.17 -4.58 -43.90
C ARG A 39 -1.57 -4.60 -42.41
N GLN A 40 -0.80 -5.36 -41.62
CA GLN A 40 -0.96 -5.45 -40.18
C GLN A 40 -0.81 -4.07 -39.52
N ARG A 41 -1.91 -3.53 -38.97
CA ARG A 41 -1.81 -2.56 -37.87
C ARG A 41 -1.52 -3.33 -36.60
N LEU A 42 -0.39 -3.02 -35.94
CA LEU A 42 -0.03 -3.59 -34.66
C LEU A 42 -1.11 -3.28 -33.60
N PRO A 43 -1.22 -4.12 -32.55
CA PRO A 43 -2.09 -3.81 -31.43
C PRO A 43 -1.63 -2.52 -30.74
N SER A 44 -2.58 -1.77 -30.14
CA SER A 44 -2.26 -0.58 -29.35
C SER A 44 -1.55 -0.90 -28.02
N VAL A 45 -1.41 -2.18 -27.68
CA VAL A 45 -0.70 -2.68 -26.51
C VAL A 45 0.44 -3.55 -27.01
N LEU A 46 1.67 -3.12 -26.77
CA LEU A 46 2.87 -3.88 -27.10
C LEU A 46 3.50 -4.41 -25.81
N ILE A 47 3.58 -5.73 -25.71
CA ILE A 47 4.25 -6.44 -24.62
C ILE A 47 5.55 -6.97 -25.18
N LEU A 48 6.65 -6.26 -24.96
CA LEU A 48 7.99 -6.60 -25.41
C LEU A 48 8.90 -6.94 -24.22
N SER A 49 8.33 -7.54 -23.18
CA SER A 49 9.08 -8.03 -22.02
C SER A 49 9.97 -9.22 -22.39
N GLU A 50 11.17 -9.27 -21.82
CA GLU A 50 12.15 -10.36 -22.01
C GLU A 50 12.55 -10.57 -23.48
N CYS A 51 12.56 -9.51 -24.30
CA CYS A 51 12.89 -9.56 -25.73
C CYS A 51 14.36 -9.21 -26.03
N GLU A 52 15.22 -9.10 -25.01
CA GLU A 52 16.65 -8.75 -25.14
C GLU A 52 16.92 -7.40 -25.84
N ILE A 53 15.96 -6.46 -25.82
CA ILE A 53 16.08 -5.17 -26.51
C ILE A 53 17.19 -4.31 -25.86
N GLU A 54 18.17 -3.88 -26.64
CA GLU A 54 19.25 -3.00 -26.15
C GLU A 54 19.06 -1.53 -26.53
N ASN A 55 18.41 -1.24 -27.67
CA ASN A 55 18.32 0.10 -28.23
C ASN A 55 17.05 0.32 -29.06
N ALA A 56 16.80 1.57 -29.44
CA ALA A 56 15.61 1.95 -30.20
C ALA A 56 15.64 1.44 -31.65
N GLY A 57 16.82 1.28 -32.25
CA GLY A 57 16.98 1.02 -33.67
C GLY A 57 16.75 2.27 -34.53
N ASP A 58 16.34 2.04 -35.78
CA ASP A 58 16.01 3.10 -36.73
C ASP A 58 14.70 3.82 -36.34
N GLU A 59 14.75 5.15 -36.29
CA GLU A 59 13.62 5.95 -35.82
C GLU A 59 12.41 5.94 -36.78
N GLU A 60 12.65 5.88 -38.09
CA GLU A 60 11.57 5.79 -39.08
C GLU A 60 10.84 4.45 -38.97
N GLU A 61 11.59 3.37 -38.68
CA GLU A 61 11.00 2.07 -38.40
C GLU A 61 10.21 2.04 -37.08
N VAL A 62 10.71 2.68 -36.03
CA VAL A 62 9.98 2.82 -34.76
C VAL A 62 8.68 3.58 -34.99
N GLU A 63 8.72 4.73 -35.66
CA GLU A 63 7.53 5.54 -35.98
C GLU A 63 6.49 4.71 -36.75
N ARG A 64 6.93 4.04 -37.83
CA ARG A 64 6.05 3.25 -38.68
C ARG A 64 5.42 2.07 -37.95
N LYS A 65 6.19 1.35 -37.13
CA LYS A 65 5.70 0.14 -36.44
C LYS A 65 4.88 0.49 -35.21
N CYS A 66 5.28 1.48 -34.45
CA CYS A 66 4.66 1.83 -33.18
C CYS A 66 3.54 2.88 -33.30
N GLU A 67 3.11 3.21 -34.52
CA GLU A 67 1.98 4.11 -34.78
C GLU A 67 0.72 3.65 -34.01
N GLY A 68 0.18 4.52 -33.15
CA GLY A 68 -1.06 4.27 -32.42
C GLY A 68 -0.93 3.40 -31.16
N VAL A 69 0.29 3.06 -30.75
CA VAL A 69 0.54 2.35 -29.48
C VAL A 69 0.19 3.26 -28.29
N ARG A 70 -0.49 2.67 -27.30
CA ARG A 70 -1.01 3.29 -26.08
C ARG A 70 -0.46 2.66 -24.81
N GLU A 71 -0.03 1.40 -24.87
CA GLU A 71 0.61 0.73 -23.74
C GLU A 71 1.86 0.02 -24.23
N LEU A 72 2.97 0.22 -23.53
CA LEU A 72 4.26 -0.33 -23.89
C LEU A 72 4.92 -0.96 -22.66
N ASP A 73 5.11 -2.27 -22.72
CA ASP A 73 5.90 -3.02 -21.74
C ASP A 73 7.27 -3.38 -22.33
N LEU A 74 8.32 -2.76 -21.80
CA LEU A 74 9.72 -3.02 -22.11
C LEU A 74 10.47 -3.60 -20.90
N SER A 75 9.76 -4.24 -19.97
CA SER A 75 10.39 -4.81 -18.79
C SER A 75 11.37 -5.94 -19.13
N ARG A 76 12.40 -6.12 -18.28
CA ARG A 76 13.38 -7.20 -18.39
C ARG A 76 14.12 -7.25 -19.74
N ASN A 77 14.37 -6.08 -20.31
CA ASN A 77 15.22 -5.92 -21.48
C ASN A 77 16.64 -5.50 -21.06
N LYS A 78 17.45 -5.08 -22.04
CA LYS A 78 18.86 -4.69 -21.87
C LYS A 78 19.06 -3.20 -22.16
N LEU A 79 18.03 -2.38 -21.95
CA LEU A 79 18.13 -0.93 -22.13
C LEU A 79 19.07 -0.35 -21.07
N LYS A 80 20.14 0.33 -21.53
CA LYS A 80 21.16 0.94 -20.67
C LYS A 80 21.15 2.46 -20.70
N GLU A 81 20.69 3.04 -21.80
CA GLU A 81 20.76 4.48 -22.06
C GLU A 81 19.38 5.08 -22.21
N TRP A 82 19.11 6.15 -21.46
CA TRP A 82 17.84 6.90 -21.55
C TRP A 82 17.60 7.51 -22.92
N LYS A 83 18.67 7.85 -23.66
CA LYS A 83 18.55 8.36 -25.03
C LYS A 83 17.79 7.40 -25.93
N GLU A 84 18.04 6.09 -25.82
CA GLU A 84 17.33 5.07 -26.59
C GLU A 84 15.87 4.96 -26.16
N VAL A 85 15.59 5.07 -24.87
CA VAL A 85 14.20 5.13 -24.38
C VAL A 85 13.47 6.35 -24.96
N PHE A 86 14.07 7.54 -24.92
CA PHE A 86 13.45 8.75 -25.47
C PHE A 86 13.32 8.75 -27.00
N LYS A 87 14.20 8.05 -27.72
CA LYS A 87 14.02 7.76 -29.15
C LYS A 87 12.77 6.92 -29.43
N ILE A 88 12.42 6.00 -28.54
CA ILE A 88 11.18 5.22 -28.67
C ILE A 88 9.97 6.11 -28.31
N LEU A 89 10.04 6.79 -27.17
CA LEU A 89 8.90 7.52 -26.61
C LEU A 89 8.46 8.73 -27.45
N ARG A 90 9.36 9.37 -28.22
CA ARG A 90 8.99 10.49 -29.10
C ARG A 90 7.96 10.12 -30.16
N HIS A 91 7.96 8.85 -30.56
CA HIS A 91 7.05 8.30 -31.57
C HIS A 91 5.76 7.74 -30.97
N LEU A 92 5.54 7.93 -29.66
CA LEU A 92 4.42 7.38 -28.90
C LEU A 92 3.62 8.49 -28.18
N PRO A 93 3.06 9.49 -28.89
CA PRO A 93 2.45 10.67 -28.27
C PRO A 93 1.18 10.38 -27.46
N SER A 94 0.55 9.22 -27.68
CA SER A 94 -0.69 8.78 -27.00
C SER A 94 -0.45 7.70 -25.92
N LEU A 95 0.80 7.49 -25.51
CA LEU A 95 1.15 6.45 -24.53
C LEU A 95 0.54 6.75 -23.16
N GLY A 96 -0.30 5.83 -22.68
CA GLY A 96 -0.96 5.87 -21.37
C GLY A 96 -0.30 4.98 -20.32
N PHE A 97 0.40 3.91 -20.73
CA PHE A 97 1.10 2.99 -19.85
C PHE A 97 2.53 2.71 -20.35
N LEU A 98 3.50 2.79 -19.44
CA LEU A 98 4.90 2.47 -19.71
C LEU A 98 5.48 1.62 -18.59
N ASN A 99 6.04 0.47 -18.94
CA ASN A 99 6.77 -0.39 -18.03
C ASN A 99 8.23 -0.55 -18.47
N LEU A 100 9.17 -0.09 -17.65
CA LEU A 100 10.62 -0.20 -17.88
C LEU A 100 11.30 -1.07 -16.82
N SER A 101 10.53 -1.83 -16.04
CA SER A 101 11.04 -2.60 -14.90
C SER A 101 12.20 -3.52 -15.28
N TYR A 102 13.19 -3.68 -14.42
CA TYR A 102 14.32 -4.59 -14.62
C TYR A 102 15.16 -4.33 -15.88
N ASN A 103 15.27 -3.06 -16.29
CA ASN A 103 16.35 -2.59 -17.16
C ASN A 103 17.49 -2.01 -16.31
N CYS A 104 18.72 -2.09 -16.82
CA CYS A 104 19.93 -1.70 -16.10
C CYS A 104 20.47 -0.39 -16.66
N PHE A 105 19.87 0.73 -16.26
CA PHE A 105 20.28 2.06 -16.74
C PHE A 105 21.65 2.45 -16.17
N GLU A 106 22.66 2.54 -17.02
CA GLU A 106 24.05 2.80 -16.62
C GLU A 106 24.36 4.30 -16.52
N SER A 107 23.58 5.14 -17.22
CA SER A 107 23.72 6.59 -17.21
C SER A 107 22.49 7.29 -16.63
N PRO A 108 22.66 8.35 -15.83
CA PRO A 108 21.55 9.16 -15.36
C PRO A 108 20.94 9.94 -16.52
N ILE A 109 19.73 10.46 -16.31
CA ILE A 109 19.11 11.37 -17.28
C ILE A 109 19.95 12.65 -17.33
N SER A 110 20.73 12.79 -18.41
CA SER A 110 21.83 13.75 -18.50
C SER A 110 21.34 15.18 -18.83
N ASP A 111 20.37 15.30 -19.75
CA ASP A 111 19.76 16.57 -20.14
C ASP A 111 18.22 16.48 -20.04
N PRO A 112 17.58 17.22 -19.11
CA PRO A 112 16.12 17.28 -19.02
C PRO A 112 15.43 17.78 -20.30
N SER A 113 16.14 18.50 -21.18
CA SER A 113 15.58 19.01 -22.44
C SER A 113 15.41 17.93 -23.52
N ASP A 114 16.14 16.81 -23.42
CA ASP A 114 15.98 15.64 -24.30
C ASP A 114 14.78 14.76 -23.89
N VAL A 115 14.18 15.05 -22.74
CA VAL A 115 13.06 14.26 -22.20
C VAL A 115 11.79 14.59 -22.97
N VAL A 116 11.22 13.56 -23.60
CA VAL A 116 9.95 13.67 -24.31
C VAL A 116 8.82 13.99 -23.32
N SER A 117 7.93 14.91 -23.68
CA SER A 117 6.76 15.21 -22.85
C SER A 117 5.72 14.10 -22.95
N LEU A 118 5.54 13.35 -21.85
CA LEU A 118 4.66 12.18 -21.74
C LEU A 118 3.27 12.60 -21.23
N THR A 119 2.61 13.51 -21.95
CA THR A 119 1.39 14.19 -21.50
C THR A 119 0.16 13.29 -21.31
N HIS A 120 0.15 12.10 -21.90
CA HIS A 120 -0.93 11.11 -21.77
C HIS A 120 -0.61 9.97 -20.79
N LEU A 121 0.62 9.91 -20.27
CA LEU A 121 1.05 8.80 -19.44
C LEU A 121 0.36 8.88 -18.08
N THR A 122 -0.39 7.82 -17.73
CA THR A 122 -1.15 7.70 -16.48
C THR A 122 -0.55 6.66 -15.55
N ARG A 123 0.16 5.65 -16.09
CA ARG A 123 0.74 4.55 -15.32
C ARG A 123 2.20 4.36 -15.72
N LEU A 124 3.09 4.44 -14.72
CA LEU A 124 4.53 4.31 -14.90
C LEU A 124 5.09 3.24 -13.96
N VAL A 125 5.72 2.22 -14.54
CA VAL A 125 6.27 1.07 -13.79
C VAL A 125 7.79 1.01 -13.94
N LEU A 126 8.51 1.18 -12.82
CA LEU A 126 9.97 1.31 -12.74
C LEU A 126 10.56 0.34 -11.70
N ASN A 127 9.98 -0.85 -11.56
CA ASN A 127 10.41 -1.81 -10.53
C ASN A 127 11.80 -2.37 -10.86
N GLY A 128 12.67 -2.53 -9.87
CA GLY A 128 13.98 -3.16 -10.08
C GLY A 128 14.88 -2.44 -11.09
N THR A 129 14.69 -1.14 -11.28
CA THR A 129 15.53 -0.29 -12.14
C THR A 129 16.67 0.37 -11.38
N GLN A 130 16.56 0.46 -10.04
CA GLN A 130 17.53 1.12 -9.15
C GLN A 130 17.84 2.58 -9.54
N LEU A 131 16.90 3.25 -10.22
CA LEU A 131 17.07 4.63 -10.65
C LEU A 131 17.23 5.56 -9.45
N PRO A 132 18.16 6.53 -9.49
CA PRO A 132 18.22 7.54 -8.44
C PRO A 132 16.94 8.40 -8.45
N TRP A 133 16.54 8.91 -7.29
CA TRP A 133 15.35 9.75 -7.15
C TRP A 133 15.35 10.97 -8.07
N LYS A 134 16.54 11.54 -8.36
CA LYS A 134 16.70 12.62 -9.34
C LYS A 134 16.08 12.27 -10.70
N ASP A 135 16.29 11.05 -11.19
CA ASP A 135 15.76 10.62 -12.48
C ASP A 135 14.25 10.38 -12.41
N ILE A 136 13.76 9.82 -11.29
CA ILE A 136 12.32 9.69 -11.01
C ILE A 136 11.64 11.06 -11.07
N HIS A 137 12.25 12.09 -10.47
CA HIS A 137 11.73 13.45 -10.48
C HIS A 137 11.66 14.04 -11.89
N ILE A 138 12.70 13.83 -12.70
CA ILE A 138 12.73 14.28 -14.11
C ILE A 138 11.61 13.61 -14.92
N LEU A 139 11.38 12.30 -14.73
CA LEU A 139 10.30 11.58 -15.41
C LEU A 139 8.93 12.11 -14.98
N LEU A 140 8.69 12.32 -13.69
CA LEU A 140 7.43 12.83 -13.17
C LEU A 140 7.17 14.30 -13.57
N GLU A 141 8.22 15.11 -13.72
CA GLU A 141 8.10 16.47 -14.24
C GLU A 141 7.67 16.52 -15.71
N ASN A 142 8.08 15.51 -16.49
CA ASN A 142 7.71 15.38 -17.91
C ASN A 142 6.48 14.51 -18.17
N ALA A 143 5.94 13.86 -17.14
CA ALA A 143 4.73 13.04 -17.19
C ALA A 143 3.67 13.56 -16.20
N PRO A 144 3.10 14.76 -16.43
CA PRO A 144 2.28 15.45 -15.44
C PRO A 144 0.95 14.75 -15.09
N ARG A 145 0.52 13.76 -15.88
CA ARG A 145 -0.72 13.00 -15.68
C ARG A 145 -0.54 11.63 -15.04
N VAL A 146 0.66 11.28 -14.57
CA VAL A 146 0.88 9.98 -13.91
C VAL A 146 0.06 9.90 -12.63
N GLU A 147 -0.82 8.91 -12.56
CA GLU A 147 -1.71 8.62 -11.44
C GLU A 147 -1.22 7.44 -10.60
N GLU A 148 -0.59 6.46 -11.24
CA GLU A 148 -0.09 5.23 -10.61
C GLU A 148 1.39 5.02 -10.91
N LEU A 149 2.17 4.89 -9.84
CA LEU A 149 3.63 4.79 -9.89
C LEU A 149 4.10 3.54 -9.16
N HIS A 150 4.92 2.72 -9.84
CA HIS A 150 5.50 1.52 -9.24
C HIS A 150 7.02 1.67 -9.13
N LEU A 151 7.53 1.55 -7.90
CA LEU A 151 8.92 1.74 -7.50
C LEU A 151 9.42 0.57 -6.62
N CYS A 152 8.91 -0.64 -6.86
CA CYS A 152 9.25 -1.80 -6.04
C CYS A 152 10.66 -2.31 -6.34
N LYS A 153 11.34 -2.90 -5.34
CA LYS A 153 12.64 -3.58 -5.51
C LYS A 153 13.75 -2.67 -6.07
N ASN A 154 13.77 -1.39 -5.69
CA ASN A 154 14.75 -0.41 -6.20
C ASN A 154 15.86 -0.09 -5.19
N GLU A 155 15.99 -0.86 -4.12
CA GLU A 155 17.01 -0.67 -3.08
C GLU A 155 16.93 0.71 -2.38
N TYR A 156 15.73 1.33 -2.38
CA TYR A 156 15.51 2.60 -1.71
C TYR A 156 15.46 2.46 -0.18
N SER A 157 16.59 2.73 0.46
CA SER A 157 16.65 2.93 1.91
C SER A 157 16.21 4.33 2.34
N LYS A 158 16.43 5.33 1.47
CA LYS A 158 16.07 6.74 1.67
C LYS A 158 15.22 7.29 0.52
N VAL A 159 14.41 8.28 0.83
CA VAL A 159 13.52 8.98 -0.09
C VAL A 159 13.99 10.43 -0.24
N GLU A 160 14.43 10.81 -1.44
CA GLU A 160 14.90 12.16 -1.70
C GLU A 160 13.78 13.02 -2.29
N ARG A 161 13.40 14.08 -1.57
CA ARG A 161 12.36 15.01 -2.00
C ARG A 161 12.92 16.22 -2.75
N PRO A 162 12.28 16.68 -3.86
CA PRO A 162 12.64 17.93 -4.50
C PRO A 162 12.21 19.13 -3.64
N LYS A 163 13.04 20.18 -3.58
CA LYS A 163 12.84 21.32 -2.66
C LYS A 163 11.50 22.05 -2.80
N ALA A 164 10.99 22.19 -4.03
CA ALA A 164 9.82 23.04 -4.31
C ALA A 164 8.69 22.33 -5.09
N LYS A 165 8.83 21.02 -5.38
CA LYS A 165 7.88 20.30 -6.24
C LYS A 165 7.05 19.31 -5.42
N ARG A 166 5.79 19.18 -5.82
CA ARG A 166 4.85 18.15 -5.37
C ARG A 166 4.15 17.59 -6.61
N TYR A 167 3.91 16.29 -6.62
CA TYR A 167 3.29 15.59 -7.74
C TYR A 167 1.83 15.33 -7.40
N ILE A 168 0.96 16.21 -7.89
CA ILE A 168 -0.45 16.27 -7.48
C ILE A 168 -1.34 15.23 -8.18
N SER A 169 -0.90 14.68 -9.29
CA SER A 169 -1.64 13.68 -10.08
C SER A 169 -1.49 12.26 -9.52
N VAL A 170 -0.35 11.96 -8.91
CA VAL A 170 -0.06 10.62 -8.37
C VAL A 170 -0.96 10.34 -7.16
N SER A 171 -1.82 9.33 -7.31
CA SER A 171 -2.77 8.89 -6.29
C SER A 171 -2.50 7.47 -5.81
N ARG A 172 -1.62 6.71 -6.49
CA ARG A 172 -1.29 5.33 -6.14
C ARG A 172 0.21 5.07 -6.24
N ILE A 173 0.78 4.54 -5.16
CA ILE A 173 2.21 4.20 -5.10
C ILE A 173 2.39 2.77 -4.63
N HIS A 174 3.13 2.01 -5.44
CA HIS A 174 3.66 0.70 -5.09
C HIS A 174 5.15 0.85 -4.76
N PHE A 175 5.52 0.57 -3.52
CA PHE A 175 6.88 0.78 -3.01
C PHE A 175 7.43 -0.48 -2.31
N ASN A 176 6.94 -1.65 -2.72
CA ASN A 176 7.25 -2.92 -2.07
C ASN A 176 8.74 -3.28 -2.17
N ASN A 177 9.20 -4.12 -1.23
CA ASN A 177 10.56 -4.67 -1.24
C ASN A 177 11.65 -3.60 -1.38
N ASN A 178 11.48 -2.45 -0.74
CA ASN A 178 12.55 -1.48 -0.58
C ASN A 178 13.11 -1.58 0.85
N PRO A 179 14.43 -1.46 1.06
CA PRO A 179 15.07 -1.57 2.36
C PRO A 179 14.84 -0.35 3.27
N SER A 180 13.76 0.42 3.06
CA SER A 180 13.38 1.53 3.91
C SER A 180 12.81 1.01 5.23
N SER A 181 13.53 1.25 6.31
CA SER A 181 13.16 0.83 7.67
C SER A 181 12.63 1.96 8.55
N ASP A 182 12.72 3.21 8.09
CA ASP A 182 12.31 4.40 8.85
C ASP A 182 11.06 5.04 8.23
N TRP A 183 10.05 5.28 9.06
CA TRP A 183 8.82 5.95 8.66
C TRP A 183 9.00 7.41 8.26
N THR A 184 10.10 8.07 8.63
CA THR A 184 10.41 9.43 8.13
C THR A 184 10.58 9.45 6.60
N GLU A 185 11.09 8.37 6.02
CA GLU A 185 11.22 8.21 4.58
C GLU A 185 9.84 8.03 3.93
N ILE A 186 8.94 7.31 4.61
CA ILE A 186 7.55 7.16 4.17
C ILE A 186 6.80 8.50 4.27
N GLU A 187 6.95 9.25 5.37
CA GLU A 187 6.43 10.61 5.50
C GLU A 187 6.92 11.53 4.37
N THR A 188 8.17 11.33 3.91
CA THR A 188 8.73 12.07 2.77
C THR A 188 8.01 11.74 1.46
N LEU A 189 7.57 10.49 1.25
CA LEU A 189 6.65 10.14 0.15
C LEU A 189 5.33 10.93 0.27
N GLY A 190 4.68 10.93 1.43
CA GLY A 190 3.42 11.68 1.63
C GLY A 190 3.55 13.18 1.38
N GLN A 191 4.69 13.77 1.75
CA GLN A 191 4.99 15.17 1.44
C GLN A 191 5.06 15.43 -0.08
N MET A 192 5.66 14.52 -0.85
CA MET A 192 5.77 14.62 -2.31
C MET A 192 4.44 14.38 -3.02
N PHE A 193 3.59 13.51 -2.49
CA PHE A 193 2.37 13.03 -3.13
C PHE A 193 1.11 13.37 -2.30
N PRO A 194 0.67 14.65 -2.29
CA PRO A 194 -0.43 15.13 -1.42
C PRO A 194 -1.79 14.46 -1.61
N TYR A 195 -2.04 13.90 -2.79
CA TYR A 195 -3.31 13.28 -3.18
C TYR A 195 -3.25 11.75 -3.18
N LEU A 196 -2.24 11.18 -2.51
CA LEU A 196 -2.07 9.73 -2.40
C LEU A 196 -3.27 9.10 -1.70
N GLU A 197 -3.91 8.15 -2.39
CA GLU A 197 -5.05 7.37 -1.90
C GLU A 197 -4.67 5.91 -1.60
N VAL A 198 -3.68 5.36 -2.33
CA VAL A 198 -3.22 3.97 -2.19
C VAL A 198 -1.71 3.97 -1.98
N LEU A 199 -1.27 3.40 -0.86
CA LEU A 199 0.14 3.20 -0.55
C LEU A 199 0.41 1.74 -0.21
N ILE A 200 1.28 1.10 -0.99
CA ILE A 200 1.67 -0.30 -0.80
C ILE A 200 3.15 -0.34 -0.41
N LEU A 201 3.41 -0.82 0.82
CA LEU A 201 4.73 -0.92 1.46
C LEU A 201 5.02 -2.37 1.84
N ALA A 202 4.52 -3.33 1.07
CA ALA A 202 4.68 -4.73 1.41
C ALA A 202 6.18 -5.12 1.37
N GLU A 203 6.61 -5.94 2.31
CA GLU A 203 7.99 -6.43 2.41
C GLU A 203 9.04 -5.30 2.58
N CYS A 204 8.65 -4.15 3.15
CA CYS A 204 9.58 -3.15 3.66
C CYS A 204 9.92 -3.44 5.13
N PRO A 205 11.18 -3.27 5.60
CA PRO A 205 11.59 -3.58 6.96
C PRO A 205 11.14 -2.54 8.02
N LEU A 206 9.92 -2.03 7.90
CA LEU A 206 9.31 -1.05 8.80
C LEU A 206 8.90 -1.73 10.11
N SER A 207 9.51 -1.34 11.23
CA SER A 207 9.28 -1.96 12.54
C SER A 207 8.24 -1.26 13.41
N GLN A 208 8.16 0.06 13.34
CA GLN A 208 7.25 0.84 14.16
C GLN A 208 6.89 2.15 13.48
N LEU A 209 5.61 2.51 13.48
CA LEU A 209 5.19 3.87 13.15
C LEU A 209 5.79 4.85 14.17
N LYS A 210 6.02 6.08 13.73
CA LYS A 210 6.65 7.13 14.53
C LYS A 210 5.61 7.84 15.39
N GLU A 211 5.82 7.84 16.70
CA GLU A 211 5.06 8.68 17.62
C GLU A 211 5.21 10.16 17.27
N GLY A 212 4.10 10.90 17.26
CA GLY A 212 4.09 12.29 16.81
C GLY A 212 4.25 12.48 15.29
N GLY A 213 4.12 11.40 14.51
CA GLY A 213 4.15 11.45 13.05
C GLY A 213 3.04 12.35 12.47
N ARG A 214 3.35 13.04 11.36
CA ARG A 214 2.43 14.03 10.74
C ARG A 214 1.53 13.37 9.69
N TYR A 215 0.98 12.20 10.03
CA TYR A 215 0.22 11.36 9.10
C TYR A 215 -1.03 12.06 8.55
N HIS A 216 -1.73 12.84 9.37
CA HIS A 216 -2.90 13.62 8.96
C HIS A 216 -2.58 14.68 7.90
N GLU A 217 -1.36 15.23 7.93
CA GLU A 217 -0.93 16.30 7.03
C GLU A 217 -0.31 15.76 5.75
N PHE A 218 0.48 14.69 5.86
CA PHE A 218 1.21 14.11 4.74
C PHE A 218 0.39 13.08 3.96
N PHE A 219 -0.64 12.49 4.58
CA PHE A 219 -1.52 11.50 3.96
C PHE A 219 -3.01 11.82 4.17
N PRO A 220 -3.47 13.03 3.80
CA PRO A 220 -4.82 13.49 4.10
C PRO A 220 -5.92 12.72 3.32
N ASN A 221 -5.53 12.04 2.23
CA ASN A 221 -6.45 11.33 1.33
C ASN A 221 -6.22 9.81 1.29
N LEU A 222 -5.32 9.27 2.12
CA LEU A 222 -4.98 7.86 2.08
C LEU A 222 -6.18 7.00 2.51
N LYS A 223 -6.62 6.11 1.62
CA LYS A 223 -7.77 5.20 1.81
C LYS A 223 -7.33 3.76 1.99
N TYR A 224 -6.26 3.36 1.31
CA TYR A 224 -5.70 2.01 1.34
C TYR A 224 -4.22 2.05 1.74
N LEU A 225 -3.87 1.24 2.74
CA LEU A 225 -2.50 1.04 3.19
C LEU A 225 -2.19 -0.45 3.28
N SER A 226 -1.09 -0.88 2.67
CA SER A 226 -0.61 -2.26 2.79
C SER A 226 0.77 -2.30 3.44
N LEU A 227 0.83 -2.96 4.59
CA LEU A 227 1.98 -3.21 5.45
C LEU A 227 2.26 -4.70 5.60
N ASN A 228 1.84 -5.51 4.61
CA ASN A 228 2.11 -6.94 4.59
C ASN A 228 3.61 -7.21 4.68
N SER A 229 3.99 -8.21 5.47
CA SER A 229 5.36 -8.68 5.60
C SER A 229 6.35 -7.59 6.05
N THR A 230 5.83 -6.58 6.77
CA THR A 230 6.65 -5.59 7.48
C THR A 230 7.11 -6.14 8.83
N LYS A 231 7.96 -5.39 9.54
CA LYS A 231 8.51 -5.77 10.85
C LYS A 231 7.73 -5.22 12.03
N ILE A 232 6.48 -4.80 11.80
CA ILE A 232 5.60 -4.29 12.86
C ILE A 232 5.39 -5.35 13.93
N CYS A 233 5.78 -5.03 15.16
CA CYS A 233 5.81 -5.97 16.28
C CYS A 233 5.04 -5.49 17.52
N SER A 234 4.39 -4.33 17.49
CA SER A 234 3.69 -3.76 18.65
C SER A 234 2.30 -3.22 18.29
N TRP A 235 1.36 -3.32 19.23
CA TRP A 235 0.01 -2.79 19.06
C TRP A 235 -0.02 -1.26 19.15
N GLU A 236 0.90 -0.66 19.91
CA GLU A 236 1.08 0.79 19.99
C GLU A 236 1.36 1.38 18.60
N SER A 237 2.20 0.70 17.81
CA SER A 237 2.46 1.07 16.42
C SER A 237 1.20 0.92 15.54
N VAL A 238 0.36 -0.06 15.80
CA VAL A 238 -0.90 -0.25 15.07
C VAL A 238 -1.89 0.84 15.43
N ASP A 239 -2.01 1.20 16.70
CA ASP A 239 -2.92 2.25 17.18
C ASP A 239 -2.62 3.61 16.50
N LEU A 240 -1.35 3.88 16.17
CA LEU A 240 -0.94 5.07 15.40
C LEU A 240 -1.56 5.15 14.00
N ILE A 241 -2.01 4.03 13.41
CA ILE A 241 -2.71 4.01 12.11
C ILE A 241 -4.03 4.82 12.17
N ASN A 242 -4.64 5.00 13.35
CA ASN A 242 -5.83 5.84 13.48
C ASN A 242 -5.58 7.33 13.14
N HIS A 243 -4.31 7.77 13.04
CA HIS A 243 -3.96 9.13 12.62
C HIS A 243 -4.07 9.37 11.10
N PHE A 244 -4.28 8.31 10.30
CA PHE A 244 -4.63 8.47 8.88
C PHE A 244 -6.13 8.79 8.76
N PRO A 245 -6.52 10.02 8.35
CA PRO A 245 -7.87 10.53 8.57
C PRO A 245 -8.94 9.85 7.72
N LYS A 246 -8.58 9.27 6.57
CA LYS A 246 -9.50 8.65 5.60
C LYS A 246 -9.22 7.17 5.36
N LEU A 247 -8.33 6.56 6.14
CA LEU A 247 -7.93 5.18 5.92
C LEU A 247 -9.10 4.25 6.25
N SER A 248 -9.49 3.44 5.27
CA SER A 248 -10.63 2.52 5.34
C SER A 248 -10.24 1.08 5.02
N GLU A 249 -9.15 0.87 4.27
CA GLU A 249 -8.64 -0.45 3.97
C GLU A 249 -7.20 -0.61 4.45
N LEU A 250 -6.97 -1.66 5.24
CA LEU A 250 -5.65 -2.00 5.75
C LEU A 250 -5.29 -3.43 5.37
N ARG A 251 -4.08 -3.64 4.89
CA ARG A 251 -3.44 -4.96 4.89
C ARG A 251 -2.28 -4.98 5.86
N LEU A 252 -2.36 -5.85 6.84
CA LEU A 252 -1.35 -6.12 7.84
C LEU A 252 -1.40 -7.65 7.98
N GLN A 253 -0.50 -8.35 7.30
CA GLN A 253 -0.35 -9.81 7.37
C GLN A 253 1.14 -10.12 7.44
N GLN A 254 1.49 -11.29 7.96
CA GLN A 254 2.88 -11.77 7.99
C GLN A 254 3.85 -10.79 8.69
N CYS A 255 3.37 -10.06 9.71
CA CYS A 255 4.20 -9.23 10.58
C CYS A 255 4.42 -9.93 11.94
N PRO A 256 5.56 -9.66 12.63
CA PRO A 256 5.87 -10.26 13.92
C PRO A 256 4.79 -10.08 14.98
N LEU A 257 4.05 -8.97 14.94
CA LEU A 257 2.92 -8.67 15.84
C LEU A 257 1.93 -9.83 15.97
N TYR A 258 1.71 -10.58 14.88
CA TYR A 258 0.69 -11.60 14.82
C TYR A 258 1.15 -13.01 15.18
N GLU A 259 2.46 -13.23 15.35
CA GLU A 259 3.02 -14.57 15.58
C GLU A 259 2.42 -15.25 16.81
N ASP A 260 2.11 -14.49 17.86
CA ASP A 260 1.57 -15.01 19.12
C ASP A 260 0.04 -15.25 19.13
N TYR A 261 -0.67 -14.83 18.09
CA TYR A 261 -2.14 -14.82 18.05
C TYR A 261 -2.68 -15.82 17.02
N LYS A 262 -3.90 -16.31 17.22
CA LYS A 262 -4.65 -17.07 16.19
C LYS A 262 -5.33 -16.12 15.21
N ASP A 263 -5.65 -16.57 14.00
CA ASP A 263 -6.23 -15.73 12.94
C ASP A 263 -7.49 -14.94 13.37
N GLU A 264 -8.41 -15.60 14.09
CA GLU A 264 -9.62 -14.94 14.61
C GLU A 264 -9.27 -13.83 15.62
N GLU A 265 -8.34 -14.11 16.53
CA GLU A 265 -7.90 -13.18 17.56
C GLU A 265 -7.13 -11.98 16.96
N ARG A 266 -6.26 -12.23 15.97
CA ARG A 266 -5.56 -11.19 15.20
C ARG A 266 -6.56 -10.21 14.59
N ARG A 267 -7.59 -10.75 13.93
CA ARG A 267 -8.64 -9.95 13.28
C ARG A 267 -9.45 -9.18 14.31
N GLN A 268 -9.94 -9.85 15.34
CA GLN A 268 -10.75 -9.23 16.40
C GLN A 268 -10.01 -8.08 17.10
N LEU A 269 -8.76 -8.30 17.53
CA LEU A 269 -7.93 -7.29 18.18
C LEU A 269 -7.66 -6.09 17.26
N THR A 270 -7.40 -6.35 15.97
CA THR A 270 -7.15 -5.29 14.99
C THR A 270 -8.40 -4.44 14.75
N ILE A 271 -9.58 -5.08 14.63
CA ILE A 271 -10.86 -4.38 14.41
C ILE A 271 -11.21 -3.50 15.61
N ALA A 272 -11.03 -4.01 16.83
CA ALA A 272 -11.32 -3.29 18.06
C ALA A 272 -10.46 -2.03 18.23
N ARG A 273 -9.20 -2.08 17.78
CA ARG A 273 -8.23 -0.98 17.88
C ARG A 273 -8.36 0.05 16.76
N LEU A 274 -8.77 -0.38 15.57
CA LEU A 274 -8.79 0.45 14.36
C LEU A 274 -10.22 0.79 13.93
N TRP A 275 -10.77 1.84 14.53
CA TRP A 275 -12.18 2.19 14.44
C TRP A 275 -12.65 2.68 13.06
N ARG A 276 -11.73 3.18 12.21
CA ARG A 276 -12.04 3.64 10.85
C ARG A 276 -11.97 2.55 9.79
N ILE A 277 -11.30 1.43 10.08
CA ILE A 277 -11.05 0.38 9.09
C ILE A 277 -12.35 -0.37 8.77
N GLN A 278 -12.67 -0.44 7.49
CA GLN A 278 -13.85 -1.11 6.96
C GLN A 278 -13.50 -2.43 6.28
N ARG A 279 -12.27 -2.57 5.76
CA ARG A 279 -11.77 -3.81 5.19
C ARG A 279 -10.37 -4.11 5.72
N LEU A 280 -10.20 -5.30 6.29
CA LEU A 280 -8.92 -5.80 6.79
C LEU A 280 -8.46 -6.99 5.96
N ASN A 281 -7.20 -6.97 5.52
CA ASN A 281 -6.50 -8.10 4.87
C ASN A 281 -7.19 -8.64 3.61
N GLY A 282 -7.87 -7.76 2.85
CA GLY A 282 -8.59 -8.15 1.65
C GLY A 282 -9.83 -9.01 1.88
N GLY A 283 -10.25 -9.19 3.14
CA GLY A 283 -11.47 -9.91 3.50
C GLY A 283 -12.75 -9.16 3.12
N ALA A 284 -13.87 -9.70 3.56
CA ALA A 284 -15.17 -9.03 3.48
C ALA A 284 -15.17 -7.71 4.28
N MET A 285 -16.19 -6.87 4.01
CA MET A 285 -16.44 -5.68 4.81
C MET A 285 -16.66 -6.10 6.27
N ILE A 286 -16.11 -5.30 7.19
CA ILE A 286 -16.32 -5.50 8.62
C ILE A 286 -17.74 -5.05 8.93
N GLU A 287 -18.58 -6.01 9.30
CA GLU A 287 -19.98 -5.73 9.62
C GLU A 287 -20.09 -5.00 10.97
N PRO A 288 -21.12 -4.17 11.18
CA PRO A 288 -21.31 -3.46 12.45
C PRO A 288 -21.35 -4.39 13.67
N GLU A 289 -21.96 -5.57 13.53
CA GLU A 289 -22.03 -6.59 14.59
C GLU A 289 -20.65 -7.19 14.90
N GLU A 290 -19.83 -7.44 13.87
CA GLU A 290 -18.45 -7.92 14.04
C GLU A 290 -17.62 -6.90 14.82
N ARG A 291 -17.74 -5.62 14.44
CA ARG A 291 -17.07 -4.50 15.09
C ARG A 291 -17.49 -4.36 16.55
N GLU A 292 -18.79 -4.36 16.83
CA GLU A 292 -19.32 -4.29 18.20
C GLU A 292 -18.83 -5.46 19.05
N ASN A 293 -18.81 -6.68 18.50
CA ASN A 293 -18.32 -7.87 19.20
C ASN A 293 -16.81 -7.80 19.46
N ALA A 294 -16.02 -7.30 18.50
CA ALA A 294 -14.59 -7.11 18.65
C ALA A 294 -14.26 -6.07 19.73
N GLU A 295 -14.94 -4.91 19.68
CA GLU A 295 -14.80 -3.84 20.67
C GLU A 295 -15.22 -4.33 22.06
N ARG A 296 -16.34 -5.04 22.18
CA ARG A 296 -16.82 -5.64 23.43
C ARG A 296 -15.81 -6.63 24.03
N ALA A 297 -15.18 -7.46 23.20
CA ALA A 297 -14.17 -8.42 23.66
C ALA A 297 -12.87 -7.76 24.10
N PHE A 298 -12.56 -6.57 23.58
CA PHE A 298 -11.35 -5.81 23.89
C PHE A 298 -11.43 -5.03 25.22
N ILE A 299 -12.62 -4.68 25.69
CA ILE A 299 -12.80 -3.92 26.95
C ILE A 299 -12.45 -4.83 28.16
N PRO A 300 -11.45 -4.46 28.99
CA PRO A 300 -10.98 -5.26 30.13
C PRO A 300 -12.03 -5.83 31.11
N PRO A 301 -13.14 -5.15 31.43
CA PRO A 301 -14.17 -5.64 32.34
C PRO A 301 -14.78 -6.97 31.92
N LEU A 302 -14.87 -7.33 30.64
CA LEU A 302 -15.42 -8.64 30.24
C LEU A 302 -14.41 -9.78 30.38
N HIS A 303 -13.12 -9.46 30.25
CA HIS A 303 -12.03 -10.39 30.50
C HIS A 303 -11.82 -10.61 32.01
N GLU A 304 -11.92 -9.53 32.79
CA GLU A 304 -11.93 -9.58 34.26
C GLU A 304 -13.24 -10.17 34.81
N GLU A 305 -14.42 -9.90 34.24
CA GLU A 305 -15.69 -10.52 34.64
C GLU A 305 -15.67 -12.03 34.36
N ARG A 306 -15.07 -12.47 33.24
CA ARG A 306 -14.91 -13.90 32.96
C ARG A 306 -13.92 -14.56 33.91
N ARG A 307 -12.80 -13.89 34.26
CA ARG A 307 -11.86 -14.38 35.30
C ARG A 307 -12.48 -14.34 36.70
N ALA A 308 -13.17 -13.28 37.08
CA ALA A 308 -13.84 -13.11 38.36
C ALA A 308 -15.01 -14.10 38.50
N ALA A 309 -15.77 -14.37 37.43
CA ALA A 309 -16.77 -15.44 37.45
C ALA A 309 -16.14 -16.84 37.60
N GLN A 310 -14.94 -17.04 37.07
CA GLN A 310 -14.14 -18.25 37.27
C GLN A 310 -13.54 -18.35 38.69
N GLU A 311 -13.07 -17.24 39.26
CA GLU A 311 -12.45 -17.17 40.60
C GLU A 311 -13.49 -17.17 41.74
N VAL A 312 -14.66 -16.54 41.53
CA VAL A 312 -15.76 -16.45 42.51
C VAL A 312 -16.80 -17.58 42.31
N GLY A 313 -16.76 -18.31 41.19
CA GLY A 313 -17.62 -19.47 40.94
C GLY A 313 -19.11 -19.13 40.81
N LEU A 314 -19.45 -17.89 40.47
CA LEU A 314 -20.82 -17.41 40.33
C LEU A 314 -21.09 -16.94 38.88
N PRO A 315 -22.29 -17.16 38.32
CA PRO A 315 -22.70 -16.57 37.05
C PRO A 315 -23.07 -15.08 37.24
N ALA A 316 -22.82 -14.24 36.23
CA ALA A 316 -23.00 -12.78 36.28
C ALA A 316 -24.40 -12.33 36.73
N ASN A 317 -25.44 -13.10 36.39
CA ASN A 317 -26.82 -12.81 36.82
C ASN A 317 -27.04 -12.96 38.34
N LYS A 318 -26.12 -13.62 39.07
CA LYS A 318 -26.14 -13.83 40.52
C LYS A 318 -25.17 -12.94 41.28
N MET A 319 -24.60 -11.91 40.66
CA MET A 319 -23.65 -10.99 41.30
C MET A 319 -24.22 -9.57 41.44
N ARG A 320 -23.75 -8.85 42.45
CA ARG A 320 -23.86 -7.40 42.63
C ARG A 320 -22.44 -6.85 42.60
N ILE A 321 -22.23 -5.76 41.87
CA ILE A 321 -20.93 -5.09 41.78
C ILE A 321 -21.10 -3.71 42.40
N PHE A 322 -20.21 -3.36 43.31
CA PHE A 322 -20.15 -2.03 43.92
C PHE A 322 -18.84 -1.37 43.47
N TYR A 323 -18.93 -0.12 43.07
CA TYR A 323 -17.78 0.71 42.74
C TYR A 323 -17.45 1.62 43.92
N LEU A 324 -16.18 1.67 44.31
CA LEU A 324 -15.66 2.53 45.35
C LEU A 324 -14.66 3.52 44.73
N ASP A 325 -15.12 4.76 44.56
CA ASP A 325 -14.27 5.91 44.21
C ASP A 325 -13.43 6.29 45.43
N LYS A 326 -12.13 6.01 45.37
CA LYS A 326 -11.22 6.33 46.48
C LYS A 326 -10.81 7.80 46.49
N GLY A 327 -11.13 8.57 45.45
CA GLY A 327 -10.68 9.94 45.28
C GLY A 327 -9.16 10.04 45.16
N GLY A 328 -8.66 11.04 44.43
CA GLY A 328 -7.23 11.39 44.54
C GLY A 328 -6.89 11.82 45.98
N GLU A 329 -5.60 12.00 46.30
CA GLU A 329 -5.04 12.34 47.64
C GLU A 329 -5.67 13.57 48.35
N THR A 330 -6.62 14.27 47.71
CA THR A 330 -7.31 15.46 48.22
C THR A 330 -8.85 15.34 48.27
N CYS A 331 -9.44 14.18 47.96
CA CYS A 331 -10.89 13.99 47.92
C CYS A 331 -11.40 13.02 48.98
N VAL A 332 -12.62 13.26 49.46
CA VAL A 332 -13.31 12.43 50.47
C VAL A 332 -13.84 11.17 49.79
N ALA A 333 -13.47 9.98 50.27
CA ALA A 333 -13.98 8.71 49.76
C ALA A 333 -15.51 8.68 49.80
N TYR A 334 -16.14 8.34 48.68
CA TYR A 334 -17.60 8.18 48.60
C TYR A 334 -18.01 6.78 49.05
N ALA A 335 -19.25 6.64 49.53
CA ALA A 335 -19.80 5.32 49.87
C ALA A 335 -19.88 4.43 48.61
N PRO A 336 -19.68 3.11 48.72
CA PRO A 336 -19.73 2.20 47.58
C PRO A 336 -21.06 2.31 46.82
N GLU A 337 -21.01 2.63 45.53
CA GLU A 337 -22.20 2.72 44.68
C GLU A 337 -22.47 1.38 44.00
N GLU A 338 -23.67 0.82 44.18
CA GLU A 338 -24.08 -0.39 43.46
C GLU A 338 -24.28 -0.10 41.97
N LEU A 339 -23.47 -0.76 41.13
CA LEU A 339 -23.55 -0.66 39.68
C LEU A 339 -24.76 -1.43 39.15
N LYS A 340 -25.82 -0.71 38.82
CA LYS A 340 -26.97 -1.25 38.09
C LYS A 340 -26.68 -1.25 36.59
N ILE A 341 -26.09 -2.35 36.13
CA ILE A 341 -25.58 -2.58 34.76
C ILE A 341 -26.65 -2.37 33.66
N ASN A 342 -27.95 -2.34 34.01
CA ASN A 342 -29.04 -2.19 33.05
C ASN A 342 -29.47 -0.73 32.79
N THR A 343 -28.92 0.26 33.49
CA THR A 343 -29.39 1.66 33.40
C THR A 343 -28.30 2.73 33.27
N LYS A 344 -27.02 2.38 33.48
CA LYS A 344 -25.90 3.32 33.35
C LYS A 344 -24.89 2.78 32.36
N GLN A 345 -24.55 3.57 31.35
CA GLN A 345 -23.48 3.25 30.40
C GLN A 345 -22.13 3.43 31.10
N LEU A 346 -21.21 2.47 30.94
CA LEU A 346 -19.93 2.40 31.68
C LEU A 346 -19.10 3.69 31.59
N TYR A 347 -19.16 4.43 30.48
CA TYR A 347 -18.46 5.72 30.33
C TYR A 347 -18.95 6.82 31.28
N THR A 348 -20.11 6.66 31.93
CA THR A 348 -20.63 7.59 32.94
C THR A 348 -19.96 7.40 34.30
N ILE A 349 -19.17 6.34 34.46
CA ILE A 349 -18.43 6.01 35.68
C ILE A 349 -17.01 6.53 35.46
N ASN A 350 -16.66 7.66 36.10
CA ASN A 350 -15.34 8.27 36.02
C ASN A 350 -14.32 7.46 36.83
N VAL A 351 -13.98 6.25 36.38
CA VAL A 351 -13.05 5.35 37.07
C VAL A 351 -11.61 5.85 36.92
N HIS A 352 -10.88 5.96 38.04
CA HIS A 352 -9.48 6.36 38.10
C HIS A 352 -8.60 5.22 38.61
N SER A 353 -7.29 5.34 38.36
CA SER A 353 -6.30 4.38 38.87
C SER A 353 -6.25 4.44 40.40
N GLY A 354 -6.56 3.31 41.06
CA GLY A 354 -6.61 3.19 42.53
C GLY A 354 -8.01 2.96 43.10
N ASP A 355 -9.05 3.03 42.26
CA ASP A 355 -10.41 2.68 42.65
C ASP A 355 -10.59 1.17 42.84
N GLU A 356 -11.58 0.79 43.66
CA GLU A 356 -11.85 -0.61 44.00
C GLU A 356 -13.25 -1.03 43.54
N PHE A 357 -13.37 -2.28 43.10
CA PHE A 357 -14.65 -2.93 42.82
C PHE A 357 -14.90 -4.06 43.82
N ILE A 358 -16.07 -4.06 44.44
CA ILE A 358 -16.50 -5.10 45.38
C ILE A 358 -17.56 -5.96 44.68
N VAL A 359 -17.35 -7.27 44.64
CA VAL A 359 -18.30 -8.23 44.04
C VAL A 359 -18.96 -9.04 45.15
N GLU A 360 -20.28 -8.95 45.27
CA GLU A 360 -21.08 -9.70 46.23
C GLU A 360 -22.05 -10.68 45.55
N PRO A 361 -22.30 -11.87 46.11
CA PRO A 361 -23.39 -12.75 45.67
C PRO A 361 -24.75 -12.10 45.94
N LYS A 362 -25.66 -12.13 44.95
CA LYS A 362 -27.08 -11.82 45.18
C LYS A 362 -27.65 -12.88 46.14
N ALA A 363 -28.14 -12.44 47.30
CA ALA A 363 -28.85 -13.31 48.22
C ALA A 363 -30.01 -14.00 47.47
N LYS A 364 -30.14 -15.32 47.65
CA LYS A 364 -31.34 -16.03 47.21
C LYS A 364 -32.49 -15.53 48.08
N LEU A 365 -33.46 -14.85 47.47
CA LEU A 365 -34.76 -14.60 48.09
C LEU A 365 -35.48 -15.93 48.35
#